data_AF-A0A939ULZ7-F1
#
_entry.id   AF-A0A939ULZ7-F1
#
_cell.length_a   1.000
_cell.length_b   1.000
_cell.length_c   1.000
_cell.angle_alpha   90.00
_cell.angle_beta   90.00
_cell.angle_gamma   90.00
#
_symmetry.space_group_name_H-M   'P 1'
#
loop_
_entity.id
_entity.type
_entity.pdbx_description
1 polymer ?
#
loop_
_entity_poly.entity_id
_entity_poly.type
_entity_poly.pdbx_seq_one_letter_code
_entity_poly.pdbx_strand_id
1 'polypeptide(L)'
;MALTFCSIFFSAAERFHECHGDDCPVCQLLQITEQNIKLLSLALFFAVAASGARFKKIKDASILCGPILKSKTLVSQKIRLNV
;
A
#
# COMPACT_ATOMS: atom_id res chain seq x y z
N MET A 1 13.43 4.44 5.18
CA MET A 1 13.21 4.84 3.77
C MET A 1 14.49 5.32 3.09
N ALA A 2 15.29 6.23 3.69
CA ALA A 2 16.54 6.71 3.08
C ALA A 2 17.52 5.60 2.65
N LEU A 3 17.74 4.59 3.51
CA LEU A 3 18.58 3.43 3.20
C LEU A 3 18.19 2.74 1.90
N THR A 4 16.89 2.60 1.63
CA THR A 4 16.37 1.88 0.45
C THR A 4 16.55 2.69 -0.84
N PHE A 5 16.40 4.02 -0.76
CA PHE A 5 16.74 4.89 -1.89
C PHE A 5 18.23 4.84 -2.19
N CYS A 6 19.08 4.93 -1.16
CA CYS A 6 20.53 4.79 -1.32
C CYS A 6 20.90 3.45 -1.96
N SER A 7 20.21 2.35 -1.63
CA SER A 7 20.45 1.05 -2.27
C SER A 7 20.07 1.05 -3.76
N ILE A 8 18.94 1.64 -4.13
CA ILE A 8 18.52 1.75 -5.54
C ILE A 8 19.52 2.59 -6.34
N PHE A 9 19.96 3.74 -5.79
CA PHE A 9 20.97 4.58 -6.43
C PHE A 9 22.32 3.88 -6.54
N PHE A 10 22.74 3.17 -5.49
CA PHE A 10 23.96 2.37 -5.50
C PHE A 10 23.91 1.29 -6.58
N SER A 11 22.82 0.53 -6.67
CA SER A 11 22.65 -0.48 -7.72
C SER A 11 22.66 0.10 -9.14
N ALA A 12 22.10 1.30 -9.33
CA ALA A 12 22.09 1.98 -10.62
C ALA A 12 23.47 2.52 -11.02
N ALA A 13 24.21 3.12 -10.08
CA ALA A 13 25.54 3.66 -10.31
C ALA A 13 26.56 2.54 -10.57
N GLU A 14 26.43 1.43 -9.86
CA GLU A 14 27.44 0.38 -9.80
C GLU A 14 27.19 -0.77 -10.79
N ARG A 15 26.19 -0.64 -11.67
CA ARG A 15 25.88 -1.67 -12.69
C ARG A 15 27.00 -1.89 -13.72
N PHE A 16 27.92 -0.95 -13.85
CA PHE A 16 29.03 -0.97 -14.79
C PHE A 16 30.40 -0.97 -14.10
N HIS A 17 30.45 -1.45 -12.85
CA HIS A 17 31.73 -1.56 -12.16
C HIS A 17 32.63 -2.62 -12.82
N GLU A 18 33.94 -2.38 -12.83
CA GLU A 18 34.90 -3.37 -13.29
C GLU A 18 35.02 -4.48 -12.25
N CYS A 19 34.28 -5.57 -12.48
CA CYS A 19 34.30 -6.74 -11.62
C CYS A 19 35.66 -7.44 -11.72
N HIS A 20 36.37 -7.51 -10.59
CA HIS A 20 37.69 -8.13 -10.49
C HIS A 20 37.65 -9.64 -10.14
N GLY A 21 36.48 -10.29 -10.23
CA GLY A 21 36.31 -11.73 -9.97
C GLY A 21 35.51 -12.06 -8.71
N ASP A 22 35.60 -13.32 -8.25
CA ASP A 22 34.68 -13.97 -7.30
C ASP A 22 34.52 -13.29 -5.93
N ASP A 23 35.48 -12.46 -5.50
CA ASP A 23 35.45 -11.73 -4.22
C ASP A 23 35.24 -10.22 -4.39
N CYS A 24 34.46 -9.80 -5.39
CA CYS A 24 34.14 -8.38 -5.55
C CYS A 24 33.17 -7.91 -4.44
N PRO A 25 33.58 -6.98 -3.55
CA PRO A 25 32.73 -6.51 -2.44
C PRO A 25 31.50 -5.76 -2.93
N VAL A 26 31.59 -5.18 -4.12
CA VAL A 26 30.52 -4.49 -4.81
C VAL A 26 29.41 -5.47 -5.23
N CYS A 27 29.77 -6.60 -5.85
CA CYS A 27 28.82 -7.64 -6.24
C CYS A 27 28.04 -8.18 -5.03
N GLN A 28 28.73 -8.41 -3.90
CA GLN A 28 28.09 -8.87 -2.67
C GLN A 28 27.08 -7.84 -2.13
N LEU A 29 27.47 -6.56 -2.11
CA LEU A 29 26.58 -5.49 -1.66
C LEU A 29 25.40 -5.30 -2.61
N LEU A 30 25.60 -5.49 -3.92
CA LEU A 30 24.53 -5.45 -4.92
C LEU A 30 23.51 -6.58 -4.69
N GLN A 31 23.97 -7.79 -4.40
CA GLN A 31 23.11 -8.93 -4.11
C GLN A 31 22.24 -8.70 -2.86
N ILE A 32 22.84 -8.18 -1.78
CA ILE A 32 22.12 -7.81 -0.56
C ILE A 32 21.09 -6.72 -0.87
N THR A 33 21.48 -5.74 -1.68
CA THR A 33 20.61 -4.63 -2.10
C THR A 33 19.41 -5.12 -2.90
N GLU A 34 19.61 -6.01 -3.86
CA GLU A 34 18.52 -6.60 -4.65
C GLU A 34 17.53 -7.37 -3.79
N GLN A 35 18.02 -8.14 -2.81
CA GLN A 35 17.16 -8.86 -1.87
C GLN A 35 16.30 -7.88 -1.06
N ASN A 36 16.88 -6.78 -0.58
CA ASN A 36 16.15 -5.74 0.14
C ASN A 36 15.07 -5.05 -0.73
N ILE A 37 15.39 -4.76 -2.00
CA ILE A 37 14.43 -4.16 -2.95
C ILE A 37 13.26 -5.11 -3.21
N LYS A 38 13.52 -6.41 -3.39
CA LYS A 38 12.47 -7.44 -3.54
C LYS A 38 11.56 -7.54 -2.31
N LEU A 39 12.14 -7.46 -1.11
CA LEU A 39 11.33 -7.48 0.11
C LEU A 39 10.48 -6.21 0.25
N LEU A 40 11.02 -5.05 -0.10
CA LEU A 40 10.28 -3.79 -0.09
C LEU A 40 9.11 -3.82 -1.08
N SER A 41 9.32 -4.31 -2.31
CA SER A 41 8.24 -4.38 -3.31
C SER A 41 7.09 -5.27 -2.85
N LEU A 42 7.41 -6.40 -2.21
CA LEU A 42 6.43 -7.29 -1.61
C LEU A 42 5.67 -6.61 -0.46
N ALA A 43 6.38 -5.93 0.44
CA ALA A 43 5.77 -5.19 1.55
C ALA A 43 4.81 -4.09 1.06
N LEU A 44 5.21 -3.34 0.02
CA LEU A 44 4.37 -2.32 -0.62
C LEU A 44 3.13 -2.94 -1.25
N PHE A 45 3.27 -4.08 -1.95
CA PHE A 45 2.15 -4.79 -2.54
C PHE A 45 1.12 -5.20 -1.47
N PHE A 46 1.57 -5.77 -0.35
CA PHE A 46 0.69 -6.12 0.77
C PHE A 46 0.05 -4.88 1.41
N ALA A 47 0.76 -3.78 1.56
CA ALA A 47 0.22 -2.53 2.11
C ALA A 47 -0.90 -1.95 1.21
N VAL A 48 -0.71 -1.97 -0.11
CA VAL A 48 -1.73 -1.52 -1.08
C VAL A 48 -2.94 -2.45 -1.08
N ALA A 49 -2.72 -3.77 -1.02
CA ALA A 49 -3.81 -4.75 -0.95
C ALA A 49 -4.64 -4.59 0.34
N ALA A 50 -3.96 -4.42 1.48
CA ALA A 50 -4.61 -4.24 2.77
C ALA A 50 -5.40 -2.92 2.84
N SER A 51 -4.82 -1.81 2.36
CA SER A 51 -5.53 -0.52 2.31
C SER A 51 -6.74 -0.59 1.37
N GLY A 52 -6.59 -1.16 0.17
CA GLY A 52 -7.70 -1.38 -0.76
C GLY A 52 -8.84 -2.20 -0.14
N ALA A 53 -8.52 -3.27 0.58
CA ALA A 53 -9.51 -4.07 1.29
C ALA A 53 -10.21 -3.28 2.41
N ARG A 54 -9.49 -2.43 3.15
CA ARG A 54 -10.08 -1.56 4.18
C ARG A 54 -11.02 -0.52 3.57
N PHE A 55 -10.61 0.15 2.49
CA PHE A 55 -11.46 1.12 1.78
C PHE A 55 -12.73 0.46 1.25
N LYS A 56 -12.62 -0.74 0.66
CA LYS A 56 -13.79 -1.50 0.21
C LYS A 56 -14.75 -1.79 1.36
N LYS A 57 -14.26 -2.30 2.49
CA LYS A 57 -15.11 -2.56 3.66
C LYS A 57 -15.80 -1.30 4.21
N ILE A 58 -15.10 -0.17 4.27
CA ILE A 58 -15.69 1.11 4.72
C ILE A 58 -16.78 1.58 3.75
N LYS A 59 -16.55 1.46 2.44
CA LYS A 59 -17.56 1.80 1.42
C LYS A 59 -18.79 0.90 1.54
N ASP A 60 -18.60 -0.41 1.65
CA ASP A 60 -19.71 -1.37 1.77
C ASP A 60 -20.55 -1.10 3.04
N ALA A 61 -19.89 -0.82 4.16
CA ALA A 61 -20.57 -0.42 5.40
C ALA A 61 -21.34 0.90 5.26
N SER A 62 -20.76 1.88 4.55
CA SER A 62 -21.41 3.18 4.30
C SER A 62 -22.61 3.06 3.35
N ILE A 63 -22.56 2.15 2.38
CA ILE A 63 -23.68 1.85 1.47
C ILE A 63 -24.80 1.13 2.22
N LEU A 64 -24.47 0.25 3.18
CA LEU A 64 -25.47 -0.46 3.97
C LEU A 64 -26.12 0.45 5.03
N CYS A 65 -25.33 1.29 5.70
CA CYS A 65 -25.80 2.16 6.78
C CYS A 65 -26.36 3.50 6.27
N GLY A 66 -25.91 3.99 5.12
CA GLY A 66 -26.38 5.24 4.51
C GLY A 66 -27.90 5.29 4.28
N PRO A 67 -28.54 4.22 3.76
CA PRO A 67 -29.99 4.11 3.65
C PRO A 67 -30.70 4.07 4.99
N ILE A 68 -30.10 3.45 6.03
CA ILE A 68 -30.68 3.33 7.38
C ILE A 68 -30.66 4.69 8.09
N LEU A 69 -29.62 5.51 7.88
CA LEU A 69 -29.55 6.89 8.38
C LEU A 69 -30.39 7.86 7.54
N LYS A 70 -30.57 7.59 6.23
CA LYS A 70 -31.44 8.37 5.32
C LYS A 70 -32.91 7.96 5.36
N SER A 71 -33.26 6.80 5.93
CA SER A 71 -34.65 6.47 6.23
C SER A 71 -35.13 7.49 7.23
N LYS A 72 -35.89 8.47 6.71
CA LYS A 72 -36.64 9.47 7.45
C LYS A 72 -37.19 8.79 8.70
N THR A 73 -36.62 9.10 9.85
CA THR A 73 -37.16 8.61 11.11
C THR A 73 -38.63 9.01 11.17
N LEU A 74 -39.49 8.19 11.78
CA LEU A 74 -40.92 8.49 11.95
C LEU A 74 -41.15 9.88 12.61
N VAL A 75 -40.13 10.41 13.28
CA VAL A 75 -40.07 11.77 13.84
C VAL A 75 -39.97 12.87 12.76
N SER A 76 -39.29 12.62 11.63
CA SER A 76 -39.23 13.55 10.47
C SER A 76 -40.48 13.47 9.58
N GLN A 77 -41.20 12.33 9.58
CA GLN A 77 -42.57 12.26 9.06
C GLN A 77 -43.54 12.83 10.10
N LYS A 78 -43.38 14.11 10.41
CA LYS A 78 -44.29 14.84 11.27
C LYS A 78 -45.65 14.95 10.56
N ILE A 79 -46.52 13.99 10.85
CA ILE A 79 -47.97 14.12 11.00
C ILE A 79 -48.71 14.81 9.84
N ARG A 80 -49.32 14.01 8.96
CA ARG A 80 -50.66 14.28 8.41
C ARG A 80 -51.41 12.94 8.34
N LEU A 81 -51.84 12.44 9.50
CA LEU A 81 -52.96 11.51 9.56
C LEU A 81 -54.19 12.32 9.16
N ASN A 82 -54.64 12.17 7.92
CA ASN A 82 -55.97 12.59 7.51
C ASN A 82 -56.83 11.33 7.45
N VAL A 83 -57.53 11.07 8.56
CA VAL A 83 -58.69 10.17 8.61
C VAL A 83 -59.89 10.91 8.04
#